data_AF-A0AAQ4FM44-F1
#
_entry.id   AF-A0AAQ4FM44-F1
#
_cell.length_a   1.000
_cell.length_b   1.000
_cell.length_c   1.000
_cell.angle_alpha   90.00
_cell.angle_beta   90.00
_cell.angle_gamma   90.00
#
_symmetry.space_group_name_H-M   'P 1'
#
loop_
_entity.id
_entity.type
_entity.pdbx_description
1 polymer ?
#
loop_
_entity_poly.entity_id
_entity_poly.type
_entity_poly.pdbx_seq_one_letter_code
_entity_poly.pdbx_strand_id
1 'polypeptide(L)'
;MQAAMWVLSGVIAAVVIFGPFRWYKGAAYDTADALLYAATHRTAWSLSLAWMTFACATGRGGLVDRFLSWTAFVPLSRLSFSAFLMQTVVILSRTLVTRERIHYSHTSMFQDFLFAFMMTYMSAFLLFLAIEAPVGNLEKMLFMGSTKQMVQASQRDKASHQQSPPSAAAPVEVVMMPHKRTDSGPDFDNYDSSKSRL
;
A
#
# COMPACT_ATOMS: atom_id res chain seq x y z
N MET A 1 16.35 1.11 27.82
CA MET A 1 15.37 2.20 27.60
C MET A 1 14.24 1.79 26.66
N GLN A 2 14.51 1.19 25.49
CA GLN A 2 13.46 0.84 24.51
C GLN A 2 12.43 -0.17 25.03
N ALA A 3 12.85 -1.24 25.72
CA ALA A 3 11.94 -2.22 26.33
C ALA A 3 10.97 -1.58 27.35
N ALA A 4 11.42 -0.55 28.08
CA ALA A 4 10.56 0.14 29.04
C ALA A 4 9.42 0.89 28.33
N MET A 5 9.65 1.42 27.13
CA MET A 5 8.62 2.11 26.35
C MET A 5 7.60 1.14 25.75
N TRP A 6 8.04 -0.05 25.33
CA TRP A 6 7.13 -1.15 24.92
C TRP A 6 6.26 -1.66 26.07
N VAL A 7 6.86 -1.85 27.24
CA VAL A 7 6.13 -2.25 28.45
C VAL A 7 5.16 -1.13 28.86
N LEU A 8 5.60 0.13 28.83
CA LEU A 8 4.75 1.28 29.17
C LEU A 8 3.54 1.38 28.23
N SER A 9 3.70 1.25 26.92
CA SER A 9 2.56 1.26 25.99
C SER A 9 1.61 0.08 26.22
N GLY A 10 2.16 -1.12 26.46
CA GLY A 10 1.36 -2.30 26.80
C GLY A 10 0.57 -2.13 28.09
N VAL A 11 1.18 -1.53 29.12
CA VAL A 11 0.53 -1.21 30.39
C VAL A 11 -0.56 -0.17 30.20
N ILE A 12 -0.32 0.89 29.42
CA ILE A 12 -1.35 1.90 29.12
C ILE A 12 -2.54 1.26 28.41
N ALA A 13 -2.30 0.42 27.39
CA ALA A 13 -3.34 -0.33 26.70
C ALA A 13 -4.13 -1.26 27.63
N ALA A 14 -3.45 -1.99 28.51
CA ALA A 14 -4.07 -2.86 29.49
C ALA A 14 -4.93 -2.07 30.50
N VAL A 15 -4.42 -0.97 31.04
CA VAL A 15 -5.16 -0.10 31.97
C VAL A 15 -6.42 0.45 31.32
N VAL A 16 -6.38 0.82 30.04
CA VAL A 16 -7.57 1.24 29.29
C VAL A 16 -8.59 0.10 29.19
N ILE A 17 -8.17 -1.13 28.84
CA ILE A 17 -9.09 -2.26 28.68
C ILE A 17 -9.67 -2.73 30.02
N PHE A 18 -8.86 -2.79 31.07
CA PHE A 18 -9.26 -3.30 32.38
C PHE A 18 -9.87 -2.23 33.31
N GLY A 19 -9.76 -0.94 32.97
CA GLY A 19 -10.35 0.17 33.73
C GLY A 19 -11.84 -0.04 34.06
N PRO A 20 -12.69 -0.38 33.06
CA PRO A 20 -14.12 -0.62 33.28
C PRO A 20 -14.45 -1.87 34.09
N PHE A 21 -13.50 -2.80 34.27
CA PHE A 21 -13.75 -4.07 34.96
C PHE A 21 -14.22 -3.86 36.40
N ARG A 22 -13.80 -2.76 37.04
CA ARG A 22 -14.24 -2.38 38.39
C ARG A 22 -15.71 -1.95 38.40
N TRP A 23 -16.19 -1.28 37.35
CA TRP A 23 -17.59 -0.88 37.23
C TRP A 23 -18.51 -2.05 36.90
N TYR A 24 -18.03 -3.03 36.13
CA TYR A 24 -18.77 -4.25 35.86
C TYR A 24 -19.04 -5.11 37.11
N LYS A 25 -18.27 -4.92 38.20
CA LYS A 25 -18.48 -5.61 39.49
C LYS A 25 -19.45 -4.89 40.45
N GLY A 26 -20.09 -3.80 40.01
CA GLY A 26 -21.09 -3.08 40.81
C GLY A 26 -20.53 -2.10 41.83
N ALA A 27 -19.28 -1.64 41.67
CA ALA A 27 -18.74 -0.57 42.50
C ALA A 27 -19.50 0.75 42.28
N ALA A 28 -19.64 1.56 43.34
CA ALA A 28 -20.29 2.86 43.28
C ALA A 28 -19.61 3.77 42.23
N TYR A 29 -20.43 4.46 41.44
CA TYR A 29 -19.98 5.28 40.32
C TYR A 29 -19.56 6.66 40.82
N ASP A 30 -18.27 6.94 40.90
CA ASP A 30 -17.84 8.33 41.02
C ASP A 30 -17.92 8.99 39.63
N THR A 31 -18.64 10.11 39.57
CA THR A 31 -18.90 10.81 38.30
C THR A 31 -17.60 11.39 37.73
N ALA A 32 -16.67 11.78 38.60
CA ALA A 32 -15.35 12.26 38.20
C ALA A 32 -14.54 11.17 37.47
N ASP A 33 -14.46 9.97 38.04
CA ASP A 33 -13.74 8.84 37.44
C ASP A 33 -14.29 8.43 36.08
N ALA A 34 -15.62 8.42 35.95
CA ALA A 34 -16.30 8.09 34.70
C ALA A 34 -16.03 9.10 33.59
N LEU A 35 -16.08 10.39 33.91
CA LEU A 35 -15.77 11.48 32.97
C LEU A 35 -14.30 11.43 32.53
N LEU A 36 -13.39 11.27 33.49
CA LEU A 36 -11.95 11.18 33.24
C LEU A 36 -11.63 10.01 32.32
N TYR A 37 -12.22 8.85 32.57
CA TYR A 37 -12.06 7.69 31.71
C TYR A 37 -12.70 7.89 30.33
N ALA A 38 -13.92 8.45 30.25
CA ALA A 38 -14.61 8.70 28.99
C ALA A 38 -13.79 9.62 28.06
N ALA A 39 -13.10 10.62 28.60
CA ALA A 39 -12.21 11.49 27.84
C ALA A 39 -10.85 10.83 27.52
N THR A 40 -10.27 10.11 28.48
CA THR A 40 -8.86 9.67 28.40
C THR A 40 -8.69 8.32 27.71
N HIS A 41 -9.69 7.43 27.73
CA HIS A 41 -9.53 6.08 27.17
C HIS A 41 -9.18 6.10 25.67
N ARG A 42 -9.80 7.00 24.88
CA ARG A 42 -9.52 7.12 23.43
C ARG A 42 -8.15 7.72 23.16
N THR A 43 -7.73 8.70 23.95
CA THR A 43 -6.43 9.37 23.77
C THR A 43 -5.30 8.45 24.21
N ALA A 44 -5.45 7.77 25.35
CA ALA A 44 -4.50 6.77 25.84
C ALA A 44 -4.35 5.58 24.89
N TRP A 45 -5.46 5.07 24.33
CA TRP A 45 -5.42 4.03 23.31
C TRP A 45 -4.69 4.50 22.05
N SER A 46 -5.04 5.68 21.56
CA SER A 46 -4.38 6.29 20.39
C SER A 46 -2.90 6.52 20.62
N LEU A 47 -2.49 6.95 21.81
CA LEU A 47 -1.09 7.18 22.16
C LEU A 47 -0.30 5.86 22.22
N SER A 48 -0.90 4.80 22.77
CA SER A 48 -0.32 3.46 22.74
C SER A 48 -0.11 2.96 21.32
N LEU A 49 -1.09 3.14 20.43
CA LEU A 49 -0.96 2.80 19.02
C LEU A 49 0.06 3.69 18.30
N ALA A 50 0.08 5.00 18.57
CA ALA A 50 1.03 5.93 17.97
C ALA A 50 2.47 5.55 18.31
N TRP A 51 2.73 5.15 19.56
CA TRP A 51 4.03 4.63 19.97
C TRP A 51 4.38 3.34 19.22
N MET A 52 3.43 2.41 19.08
CA MET A 52 3.61 1.17 18.31
C MET A 52 4.04 1.48 16.86
N THR A 53 3.32 2.37 16.20
CA THR A 53 3.59 2.77 14.81
C THR A 53 4.93 3.51 14.69
N PHE A 54 5.26 4.39 15.63
CA PHE A 54 6.54 5.10 15.68
C PHE A 54 7.72 4.14 15.85
N ALA A 55 7.59 3.13 16.71
CA ALA A 55 8.60 2.09 16.90
C ALA A 55 8.80 1.24 15.64
N CYS A 56 7.74 0.99 14.87
CA CYS A 56 7.85 0.36 13.54
C CYS A 56 8.60 1.28 12.56
N ALA A 57 8.22 2.56 12.48
CA ALA A 57 8.84 3.53 11.57
C ALA A 57 10.35 3.76 11.83
N THR A 58 10.82 3.57 13.06
CA THR A 58 12.26 3.67 13.39
C THR A 58 13.06 2.39 13.10
N GLY A 59 12.45 1.36 12.49
CA GLY A 59 13.10 0.08 12.18
C GLY A 59 13.42 -0.76 13.42
N ARG A 60 12.85 -0.40 14.58
CA ARG A 60 13.04 -1.08 15.87
C ARG A 60 11.88 -2.03 16.21
N GLY A 61 10.95 -2.22 15.27
CA GLY A 61 9.74 -3.02 15.43
C GLY A 61 9.91 -4.52 15.22
N GLY A 62 11.04 -4.98 14.65
CA GLY A 62 11.37 -6.40 14.47
C GLY A 62 10.22 -7.19 13.83
N LEU A 63 9.54 -8.02 14.64
CA LEU A 63 8.41 -8.85 14.21
C LEU A 63 7.18 -8.03 13.78
N VAL A 64 6.89 -6.92 14.46
CA VAL A 64 5.71 -6.07 14.18
C VAL A 64 5.89 -5.31 12.87
N ASP A 65 7.12 -4.85 12.61
CA ASP A 65 7.47 -4.21 11.33
C ASP A 65 7.33 -5.18 10.16
N ARG A 66 7.78 -6.43 10.32
CA ARG A 66 7.60 -7.48 9.32
C ARG A 66 6.13 -7.87 9.12
N PHE A 67 5.32 -7.79 10.17
CA PHE A 67 3.88 -7.96 10.05
C PHE A 67 3.31 -6.81 9.21
N LEU A 68 3.49 -5.55 9.61
CA LEU A 68 2.96 -4.38 8.88
C LEU A 68 3.45 -4.25 7.44
N SER A 69 4.67 -4.70 7.14
CA SER A 69 5.25 -4.70 5.78
C SER A 69 4.59 -5.74 4.85
N TRP A 70 3.68 -6.56 5.35
CA TRP A 70 3.01 -7.56 4.53
C TRP A 70 2.04 -6.90 3.53
N THR A 71 2.16 -7.26 2.26
CA THR A 71 1.22 -6.88 1.19
C THR A 71 -0.24 -7.26 1.46
N ALA A 72 -0.52 -8.12 2.44
CA ALA A 72 -1.86 -8.47 2.92
C ALA A 72 -2.55 -7.31 3.65
N PHE A 73 -1.80 -6.30 4.12
CA PHE A 73 -2.38 -5.11 4.75
C PHE A 73 -3.13 -4.22 3.77
N VAL A 74 -2.83 -4.28 2.47
CA VAL A 74 -3.51 -3.49 1.45
C VAL A 74 -5.00 -3.86 1.35
N PRO A 75 -5.38 -5.13 1.09
CA PRO A 75 -6.79 -5.52 1.10
C PRO A 75 -7.42 -5.45 2.51
N LEU A 76 -6.64 -5.71 3.57
CA LEU A 76 -7.14 -5.66 4.94
C LEU A 76 -7.54 -4.25 5.39
N SER A 77 -6.78 -3.24 4.98
CA SER A 77 -7.08 -1.83 5.28
C SER A 77 -8.40 -1.40 4.63
N ARG A 78 -8.61 -1.85 3.39
CA ARG A 78 -9.84 -1.60 2.62
C ARG A 78 -11.06 -2.26 3.28
N LEU A 79 -10.94 -3.53 3.66
CA LEU A 79 -11.98 -4.25 4.41
C LEU A 79 -12.29 -3.58 5.75
N SER A 80 -11.25 -3.18 6.49
CA SER A 80 -11.38 -2.52 7.80
C SER A 80 -12.07 -1.16 7.68
N PHE A 81 -11.81 -0.42 6.61
CA PHE A 81 -12.49 0.84 6.34
C PHE A 81 -13.99 0.64 6.10
N SER A 82 -14.38 -0.31 5.24
CA SER A 82 -15.78 -0.66 5.04
C SER A 82 -16.46 -1.12 6.34
N ALA A 83 -15.78 -1.94 7.15
CA ALA A 83 -16.28 -2.39 8.44
C ALA A 83 -16.49 -1.23 9.43
N PHE A 84 -15.57 -0.27 9.48
CA PHE A 84 -15.67 0.90 10.36
C PHE A 84 -16.88 1.80 10.02
N LEU A 85 -17.14 2.01 8.73
CA LEU A 85 -18.33 2.76 8.29
C LEU A 85 -19.62 2.05 8.70
N MET A 86 -19.71 0.74 8.44
CA MET A 86 -20.89 -0.05 8.79
C MET A 86 -21.10 -0.18 10.30
N GLN A 87 -20.03 -0.26 11.08
CA GLN A 87 -20.10 -0.25 12.55
C GLN A 87 -20.80 1.02 13.05
N THR A 88 -20.46 2.18 12.49
CA THR A 88 -21.07 3.46 12.86
C THR A 88 -22.56 3.48 12.53
N VAL A 89 -22.95 2.97 11.36
CA VAL A 89 -24.36 2.87 10.94
C VAL A 89 -25.15 1.93 11.87
N VAL A 90 -24.58 0.78 12.25
CA VAL A 90 -25.24 -0.18 13.16
C VAL A 90 -25.39 0.38 14.57
N ILE A 91 -24.38 1.07 15.10
CA ILE A 91 -24.50 1.73 16.41
C ILE A 91 -25.57 2.83 16.36
N LEU A 92 -25.60 3.62 15.29
CA LEU A 92 -26.58 4.69 15.13
C LEU A 92 -28.00 4.12 15.02
N SER A 93 -28.22 3.09 14.21
CA SER A 93 -29.54 2.45 14.07
C SER A 93 -30.02 1.85 15.38
N ARG A 94 -29.14 1.16 16.13
CA ARG A 94 -29.47 0.67 17.48
C ARG A 94 -29.81 1.81 18.43
N THR A 95 -29.11 2.93 18.38
CA THR A 95 -29.37 4.10 19.24
C THR A 95 -30.74 4.72 18.95
N LEU A 96 -31.17 4.73 17.69
CA LEU A 96 -32.48 5.25 17.29
C LEU A 96 -33.64 4.33 17.70
N VAL A 97 -33.43 3.01 17.65
CA VAL A 97 -34.45 1.99 17.95
C VAL A 97 -34.54 1.65 19.44
N THR A 98 -33.44 1.75 20.19
CA THR A 98 -33.40 1.39 21.62
C THR A 98 -34.12 2.46 22.45
N ARG A 99 -35.34 2.16 22.91
CA ARG A 99 -36.15 3.02 23.80
C ARG A 99 -36.36 2.42 25.21
N GLU A 100 -35.84 1.23 25.48
CA GLU A 100 -36.10 0.48 26.72
C GLU A 100 -34.85 0.19 27.57
N ARG A 101 -35.10 -0.05 28.86
CA ARG A 101 -34.10 -0.31 29.90
C ARG A 101 -33.60 -1.75 29.78
N ILE A 102 -32.45 -1.93 29.11
CA ILE A 102 -31.83 -3.25 28.88
C ILE A 102 -31.37 -3.84 30.23
N HIS A 103 -31.79 -5.07 30.53
CA HIS A 103 -31.25 -5.83 31.67
C HIS A 103 -29.83 -6.32 31.36
N TYR A 104 -28.86 -5.80 32.08
CA TYR A 104 -27.44 -6.09 31.92
C TYR A 104 -27.06 -7.39 32.64
N SER A 105 -27.07 -8.52 31.91
CA SER A 105 -26.43 -9.76 32.33
C SER A 105 -25.15 -9.99 31.52
N HIS A 106 -24.17 -10.70 32.07
CA HIS A 106 -22.92 -11.02 31.36
C HIS A 106 -23.18 -11.81 30.07
N THR A 107 -24.16 -12.72 30.08
CA THR A 107 -24.55 -13.51 28.91
C THR A 107 -25.25 -12.67 27.85
N SER A 108 -26.12 -11.73 28.25
CA SER A 108 -26.79 -10.83 27.31
C SER A 108 -25.83 -9.85 26.65
N MET A 109 -24.86 -9.31 27.40
CA MET A 109 -23.81 -8.45 26.83
C MET A 109 -22.97 -9.16 25.76
N PHE A 110 -22.56 -10.40 26.02
CA PHE A 110 -21.77 -11.16 25.06
C PHE A 110 -22.56 -11.51 23.80
N GLN A 111 -23.83 -11.89 23.97
CA GLN A 111 -24.72 -12.18 22.85
C GLN A 111 -24.99 -10.93 22.00
N ASP A 112 -25.25 -9.77 22.62
CA ASP A 112 -25.45 -8.51 21.91
C ASP A 112 -24.18 -8.08 21.16
N PHE A 113 -23.01 -8.26 21.77
CA PHE A 113 -21.73 -7.98 21.14
C PHE A 113 -21.51 -8.87 19.92
N LEU A 114 -21.69 -10.19 20.05
CA LEU A 114 -21.55 -11.13 18.94
C LEU A 114 -22.55 -10.83 17.82
N PHE A 115 -23.81 -10.57 18.17
CA PHE A 115 -24.84 -10.24 17.19
C PHE A 115 -24.49 -8.97 16.40
N ALA A 116 -24.14 -7.89 17.11
CA ALA A 116 -23.75 -6.64 16.48
C ALA A 116 -22.51 -6.81 15.59
N PHE A 117 -21.50 -7.53 16.09
CA PHE A 117 -20.28 -7.82 15.34
C PHE A 117 -20.58 -8.60 14.06
N MET A 118 -21.34 -9.70 14.15
CA MET A 118 -21.67 -10.52 12.98
C MET A 118 -22.48 -9.75 11.95
N MET A 119 -23.47 -8.97 12.37
CA MET A 119 -24.29 -8.15 11.46
C MET A 119 -23.46 -7.05 10.78
N THR A 120 -22.58 -6.38 11.52
CA THR A 120 -21.67 -5.38 10.96
C THR A 120 -20.70 -6.00 9.96
N TYR A 121 -20.08 -7.13 10.27
CA TYR A 121 -19.12 -7.77 9.36
C TYR A 121 -19.79 -8.35 8.11
N MET A 122 -20.97 -8.96 8.23
CA MET A 122 -21.74 -9.44 7.07
C MET A 122 -22.10 -8.29 6.13
N SER A 123 -22.61 -7.20 6.69
CA SER A 123 -23.03 -6.04 5.90
C SER A 123 -21.84 -5.26 5.32
N ALA A 124 -20.72 -5.17 6.06
CA ALA A 124 -19.47 -4.62 5.56
C ALA A 124 -18.87 -5.45 4.41
N PHE A 125 -18.93 -6.77 4.50
CA PHE A 125 -18.47 -7.66 3.44
C PHE A 125 -19.30 -7.51 2.16
N LEU A 126 -20.63 -7.41 2.29
CA LEU A 126 -21.50 -7.16 1.13
C LEU A 126 -21.21 -5.80 0.49
N LEU A 127 -21.02 -4.75 1.29
CA LEU A 127 -20.68 -3.42 0.80
C LEU A 127 -19.29 -3.41 0.15
N PHE A 128 -18.32 -4.11 0.74
CA PHE A 128 -17.00 -4.30 0.18
C PHE A 128 -17.07 -4.99 -1.19
N LEU A 129 -17.81 -6.10 -1.34
CA LEU A 129 -18.00 -6.71 -2.66
C LEU A 129 -18.73 -5.78 -3.64
N ALA A 130 -19.78 -5.10 -3.19
CA ALA A 130 -20.59 -4.24 -4.05
C ALA A 130 -19.85 -3.00 -4.56
N ILE A 131 -18.92 -2.45 -3.77
CA ILE A 131 -18.19 -1.23 -4.13
C ILE A 131 -16.79 -1.55 -4.64
N GLU A 132 -16.05 -2.45 -4.00
CA GLU A 132 -14.67 -2.74 -4.38
C GLU A 132 -14.56 -3.56 -5.65
N ALA A 133 -15.48 -4.51 -5.89
CA ALA A 133 -15.45 -5.31 -7.12
C ALA A 133 -15.63 -4.44 -8.39
N PRO A 134 -16.60 -3.51 -8.47
CA PRO A 134 -16.69 -2.62 -9.62
C PRO A 134 -15.54 -1.61 -9.67
N VAL A 135 -15.14 -1.01 -8.53
CA VAL A 135 -14.05 -0.03 -8.50
C VAL A 135 -12.73 -0.65 -8.95
N GLY A 136 -12.41 -1.87 -8.52
CA GLY A 136 -11.21 -2.58 -8.97
C GLY A 136 -11.24 -2.94 -10.46
N ASN A 137 -12.43 -3.19 -11.01
CA ASN A 137 -12.59 -3.44 -12.45
C ASN A 137 -12.48 -2.15 -13.27
N LEU A 138 -13.02 -1.04 -12.76
CA LEU A 138 -12.89 0.31 -13.30
C LEU A 138 -11.42 0.77 -13.30
N GLU A 139 -10.69 0.54 -12.21
CA GLU A 139 -9.26 0.86 -12.10
C GLU A 139 -8.44 0.09 -13.14
N LYS A 140 -8.71 -1.20 -13.32
CA LYS A 140 -8.09 -1.99 -14.40
C LYS A 140 -8.45 -1.46 -15.78
N MET A 141 -9.70 -1.08 -16.04
CA MET A 141 -10.08 -0.51 -17.34
C MET A 141 -9.38 0.83 -17.61
N LEU A 142 -9.25 1.68 -16.59
CA LEU A 142 -8.61 3.00 -16.69
C LEU A 142 -7.09 2.89 -16.88
N PHE A 143 -6.40 2.05 -16.09
CA PHE A 143 -4.93 1.92 -16.14
C PHE A 143 -4.44 0.95 -17.23
N MET A 144 -5.16 -0.15 -17.49
CA MET A 144 -4.77 -1.12 -18.53
C MET A 144 -5.10 -0.64 -19.95
N GLY A 145 -6.00 0.34 -20.09
CA GLY A 145 -6.25 1.03 -21.35
C GLY A 145 -5.01 1.74 -21.89
N SER A 146 -4.22 2.37 -21.01
CA SER A 146 -2.98 3.06 -21.39
C SER A 146 -1.81 2.11 -21.67
N THR A 147 -1.69 1.01 -20.91
CA THR A 147 -0.61 0.03 -21.12
C THR A 147 -0.81 -0.80 -22.40
N LYS A 148 -2.06 -1.18 -22.73
CA LYS A 148 -2.33 -1.88 -24.00
C LYS A 148 -2.01 -1.01 -25.21
N GLN A 149 -2.27 0.30 -25.15
CA GLN A 149 -1.93 1.23 -26.23
C GLN A 149 -0.42 1.41 -26.39
N MET A 150 0.36 1.52 -25.30
CA MET A 150 1.82 1.60 -25.38
C MET A 150 2.47 0.31 -25.89
N VAL A 151 1.97 -0.86 -25.46
CA VAL A 151 2.47 -2.16 -25.95
C VAL A 151 2.11 -2.39 -27.42
N GLN A 152 0.90 -2.01 -27.85
CA GLN A 152 0.50 -2.09 -29.27
C GLN A 152 1.25 -1.08 -30.16
N ALA A 153 1.48 0.15 -29.68
CA ALA A 153 2.26 1.15 -30.41
C ALA A 153 3.71 0.68 -30.62
N SER A 154 4.34 0.11 -29.59
CA SER A 154 5.70 -0.44 -29.68
C SER A 154 5.79 -1.71 -30.54
N GLN A 155 4.75 -2.54 -30.59
CA GLN A 155 4.69 -3.69 -31.50
C GLN A 155 4.44 -3.28 -32.96
N ARG A 156 3.62 -2.26 -33.19
CA ARG A 156 3.36 -1.72 -34.54
C ARG A 156 4.61 -1.10 -35.16
N ASP A 157 5.45 -0.43 -34.36
CA ASP A 157 6.75 0.10 -34.79
C ASP A 157 7.78 -1.00 -35.12
N LYS A 158 7.73 -2.14 -34.42
CA LYS A 158 8.59 -3.29 -34.75
C LYS A 158 8.14 -4.02 -36.02
N ALA A 159 6.84 -4.08 -36.28
CA ALA A 159 6.28 -4.69 -37.48
C ALA A 159 6.53 -3.85 -38.76
N SER A 160 6.51 -2.51 -38.65
CA SER A 160 6.82 -1.62 -39.77
C SER A 160 8.30 -1.65 -40.18
N HIS A 161 9.22 -1.88 -39.23
CA HIS A 161 10.65 -2.00 -39.54
C HIS A 161 11.02 -3.36 -40.17
N GLN A 162 10.25 -4.42 -39.90
CA GLN A 162 10.48 -5.75 -40.47
C GLN A 162 9.90 -5.94 -41.88
N GLN A 163 9.02 -5.05 -42.35
CA GLN A 163 8.27 -5.20 -43.61
C GLN A 163 8.69 -4.20 -44.70
N SER A 164 9.97 -3.83 -44.74
CA SER A 164 10.59 -3.30 -45.97
C SER A 164 11.11 -4.49 -46.80
N PRO A 165 10.57 -4.76 -48.00
CA PRO A 165 10.90 -5.95 -48.78
C PRO A 165 12.32 -5.88 -49.35
N PRO A 166 13.17 -6.93 -49.22
CA PRO A 166 14.36 -7.08 -50.03
C PRO A 166 13.95 -7.67 -51.39
N SER A 167 13.32 -6.88 -52.25
CA SER A 167 13.07 -7.30 -53.65
C SER A 167 12.83 -6.10 -54.58
N ALA A 168 13.92 -5.45 -55.00
CA ALA A 168 14.08 -4.83 -56.33
C ALA A 168 15.49 -4.23 -56.46
N ALA A 169 16.51 -5.08 -56.64
CA ALA A 169 17.83 -4.65 -57.12
C ALA A 169 18.27 -5.61 -58.24
N ALA A 170 17.72 -5.38 -59.44
CA ALA A 170 18.31 -5.86 -60.68
C ALA A 170 19.59 -5.04 -60.97
N PRO A 171 20.55 -5.57 -61.75
CA PRO A 171 21.97 -5.22 -61.66
C PRO A 171 22.27 -3.86 -62.27
N VAL A 172 22.90 -2.98 -61.50
CA VAL A 172 23.42 -1.71 -62.03
C VAL A 172 24.82 -1.97 -62.59
N GLU A 173 24.84 -2.00 -63.91
CA GLU A 173 25.97 -1.87 -64.83
C GLU A 173 27.09 -0.97 -64.29
N VAL A 174 28.25 -1.56 -64.02
CA VAL A 174 29.48 -0.82 -63.67
C VAL A 174 30.09 -0.29 -64.96
N VAL A 175 29.57 0.84 -65.45
CA VAL A 175 30.22 1.66 -66.48
C VAL A 175 31.38 2.38 -65.82
N MET A 176 32.58 1.81 -65.94
CA MET A 176 33.84 2.40 -65.49
C MET A 176 34.48 3.20 -66.63
N MET A 177 34.56 4.53 -66.51
CA MET A 177 35.49 5.44 -67.22
C MET A 177 35.43 6.84 -66.55
N PRO A 178 36.46 7.72 -66.61
CA PRO A 178 37.85 7.54 -66.21
C PRO A 178 38.27 8.61 -65.18
N HIS A 179 39.05 8.25 -64.15
CA HIS A 179 39.66 9.26 -63.25
C HIS A 179 40.97 9.78 -63.86
N LYS A 180 41.03 11.11 -64.02
CA LYS A 180 42.14 11.86 -64.61
C LYS A 180 43.43 11.71 -63.78
N ARG A 181 44.54 11.57 -64.51
CA ARG A 181 45.97 11.41 -64.14
C ARG A 181 46.55 12.69 -63.47
N THR A 182 47.76 12.52 -62.90
CA THR A 182 48.86 13.48 -62.55
C THR A 182 48.90 13.88 -61.07
N ASP A 183 49.98 13.72 -60.27
CA ASP A 183 51.41 13.62 -60.64
C ASP A 183 52.32 13.04 -59.50
N SER A 184 53.39 12.38 -59.96
CA SER A 184 54.76 12.18 -59.41
C SER A 184 55.09 12.22 -57.90
N GLY A 185 55.75 11.15 -57.42
CA GLY A 185 56.67 11.15 -56.25
C GLY A 185 58.00 11.90 -56.53
N PRO A 186 59.00 11.94 -55.61
CA PRO A 186 59.53 10.77 -54.90
C PRO A 186 59.86 10.96 -53.39
N ASP A 187 59.85 9.82 -52.69
CA ASP A 187 60.85 9.27 -51.75
C ASP A 187 61.82 10.21 -50.99
N PHE A 188 61.79 10.16 -49.64
CA PHE A 188 62.94 10.51 -48.79
C PHE A 188 62.86 9.85 -47.40
N ASP A 189 63.25 8.59 -47.36
CA ASP A 189 63.95 7.99 -46.23
C ASP A 189 65.17 8.85 -45.83
N ASN A 190 65.07 9.65 -44.77
CA ASN A 190 66.19 10.06 -43.90
C ASN A 190 65.74 11.08 -42.85
N TYR A 191 65.52 10.65 -41.60
CA TYR A 191 65.74 11.57 -40.47
C TYR A 191 65.99 10.88 -39.13
N ASP A 192 65.60 9.62 -38.93
CA ASP A 192 65.49 9.07 -37.56
C ASP A 192 66.68 8.22 -37.07
N SER A 193 67.77 8.08 -37.85
CA SER A 193 68.87 7.16 -37.49
C SER A 193 70.19 7.83 -37.03
N SER A 194 70.32 9.16 -37.05
CA SER A 194 71.59 9.83 -36.66
C SER A 194 71.66 10.36 -35.22
N LYS A 195 70.59 10.25 -34.41
CA LYS A 195 70.58 10.77 -33.02
C LYS A 195 71.02 9.79 -31.93
N SER A 196 71.47 8.58 -32.29
CA SER A 196 71.88 7.55 -31.31
C SER A 196 73.39 7.32 -31.19
N ARG A 197 74.23 8.17 -31.81
CA ARG A 197 75.70 8.14 -31.62
C ARG A 197 76.29 9.52 -31.40
N LEU A 198 75.96 10.13 -30.26
CA LEU A 198 76.85 11.04 -29.53
C LEU A 198 76.66 10.77 -28.03
#